data_AF-A0A8J4ULS4-F1
#
_entry.id   AF-A0A8J4ULS4-F1
#
_cell.length_a   1.000
_cell.length_b   1.000
_cell.length_c   1.000
_cell.angle_alpha   90.00
_cell.angle_beta   90.00
_cell.angle_gamma   90.00
#
_symmetry.space_group_name_H-M   'P 1'
#
loop_
_entity.id
_entity.type
_entity.pdbx_description
1 polymer ?
#
loop_
_entity_poly.entity_id
_entity_poly.type
_entity_poly.pdbx_seq_one_letter_code
_entity_poly.pdbx_strand_id
1 'polypeptide(L)'
;MHGNMEKQYEDLGKYFVFDPKKMSPEELFGDLNNFKNMFQQAVIENQKRKEAEEKMRRAKLAKEKAEKEKEERQKKMSAGHTLNINDDGDETGIMDGLLEALQSGAAFKRKRAPRQADSVLSLSQLILDTCS
;
A
#
# COMPACT_ATOMS: atom_id res chain seq x y z
N MET A 1 38.48 -43.02 -6.44
CA MET A 1 37.62 -41.83 -6.52
C MET A 1 37.69 -40.94 -5.27
N HIS A 2 38.06 -41.46 -4.08
CA HIS A 2 38.20 -40.65 -2.85
C HIS A 2 39.32 -39.60 -2.89
N GLY A 3 40.51 -39.94 -3.40
CA GLY A 3 41.66 -39.03 -3.36
C GLY A 3 41.53 -37.73 -4.17
N ASN A 4 40.59 -37.64 -5.12
CA ASN A 4 40.32 -36.37 -5.81
C ASN A 4 39.45 -35.42 -4.96
N MET A 5 38.48 -35.98 -4.24
CA MET A 5 37.57 -35.22 -3.38
C MET A 5 38.31 -34.64 -2.17
N GLU A 6 39.22 -35.42 -1.57
CA GLU A 6 40.10 -34.95 -0.48
C GLU A 6 40.99 -33.77 -0.91
N LYS A 7 41.61 -33.86 -2.09
CA LYS A 7 42.42 -32.75 -2.63
C LYS A 7 41.60 -31.47 -2.83
N GLN A 8 40.40 -31.59 -3.40
CA GLN A 8 39.52 -30.43 -3.58
C GLN A 8 39.13 -29.81 -2.23
N TYR A 9 38.88 -30.64 -1.22
CA TYR A 9 38.57 -30.17 0.12
C TYR A 9 39.77 -29.46 0.79
N GLU A 10 40.98 -29.99 0.62
CA GLU A 10 42.20 -29.32 1.08
C GLU A 10 42.45 -27.98 0.37
N ASP A 11 42.18 -27.91 -0.94
CA ASP A 11 42.32 -26.68 -1.70
C ASP A 11 41.28 -25.62 -1.29
N LEU A 12 40.06 -26.03 -0.93
CA LEU A 12 39.06 -25.15 -0.30
C LEU A 12 39.56 -24.62 1.04
N GLY A 13 40.21 -25.46 1.86
CA GLY A 13 40.84 -25.05 3.11
C GLY A 13 41.88 -23.95 2.92
N LYS A 14 42.74 -24.09 1.90
CA LYS A 14 43.75 -23.07 1.55
C LYS A 14 43.09 -21.77 1.05
N TYR A 15 42.04 -21.89 0.23
CA TYR A 15 41.37 -20.75 -0.38
C TYR A 15 40.56 -19.92 0.64
N PHE A 16 39.77 -20.59 1.47
CA PHE A 16 38.93 -19.96 2.50
C PHE A 16 39.61 -19.81 3.86
N VAL A 17 40.86 -20.26 3.97
CA VAL A 17 41.71 -20.15 5.18
C VAL A 17 41.07 -20.82 6.40
N PHE A 18 40.71 -22.09 6.25
CA PHE A 18 40.29 -22.96 7.35
C PHE A 18 41.12 -24.25 7.39
N ASP A 19 41.07 -24.97 8.50
CA ASP A 19 41.78 -26.23 8.70
C ASP A 19 40.89 -27.42 8.30
N PRO A 20 41.15 -28.12 7.18
CA PRO A 20 40.36 -29.26 6.71
C PRO A 20 40.35 -30.45 7.69
N LYS A 21 41.26 -30.50 8.67
CA LYS A 21 41.30 -31.57 9.67
C LYS A 21 40.45 -31.29 10.89
N LYS A 22 40.10 -30.01 11.11
CA LYS A 22 39.28 -29.58 12.26
C LYS A 22 37.80 -29.46 11.92
N MET A 23 37.47 -29.45 10.63
CA MET A 23 36.11 -29.34 10.13
C MET A 23 35.93 -30.40 9.07
N SER A 24 34.94 -31.27 9.24
CA SER A 24 34.66 -32.30 8.24
C SER A 24 33.94 -31.70 7.02
N PRO A 25 34.01 -32.32 5.84
CA PRO A 25 33.25 -31.87 4.68
C PRO A 25 31.74 -31.77 4.96
N GLU A 26 31.18 -32.71 5.72
CA GLU A 26 29.77 -32.73 6.09
C GLU A 26 29.38 -31.52 6.94
N GLU A 27 30.23 -31.14 7.89
CA GLU A 27 30.03 -29.94 8.73
C GLU A 27 30.08 -28.67 7.88
N LEU A 28 31.13 -28.49 7.05
CA LEU A 28 31.27 -27.31 6.21
C LEU A 28 30.09 -27.14 5.24
N PHE A 29 29.72 -28.21 4.52
CA PHE A 29 28.63 -28.14 3.56
C PHE A 29 27.25 -28.06 4.25
N GLY A 30 27.12 -28.61 5.46
CA GLY A 30 25.95 -28.40 6.31
C GLY A 30 25.76 -26.92 6.66
N ASP A 31 26.82 -26.28 7.15
CA ASP A 31 26.81 -24.85 7.48
C ASP A 31 26.57 -23.97 6.26
N LEU A 32 27.20 -24.27 5.12
CA LEU A 32 26.97 -23.55 3.86
C LEU A 32 25.54 -23.70 3.35
N ASN A 33 24.95 -24.88 3.49
CA ASN A 33 23.56 -25.11 3.10
C ASN A 33 22.60 -24.32 4.01
N ASN A 34 22.86 -24.32 5.32
CA ASN A 34 22.11 -23.52 6.28
C ASN A 34 22.22 -22.02 5.96
N PHE A 35 23.44 -21.52 5.72
CA PHE A 35 23.67 -20.14 5.33
C PHE A 35 22.93 -19.77 4.04
N LYS A 36 23.01 -20.61 3.00
CA LYS A 36 22.30 -20.41 1.73
C LYS A 36 20.79 -20.28 1.95
N ASN A 37 20.20 -21.17 2.75
CA ASN A 37 18.77 -21.16 3.03
C ASN A 37 18.36 -19.91 3.80
N MET A 38 19.13 -19.53 4.84
CA MET A 38 18.90 -18.31 5.61
C MET A 38 19.03 -17.06 4.74
N PHE A 39 20.03 -17.01 3.86
CA PHE A 39 20.22 -15.88 2.94
C PHE A 39 19.05 -15.75 1.96
N GLN A 40 18.58 -16.86 1.38
CA GLN A 40 17.41 -16.86 0.50
C GLN A 40 16.13 -16.39 1.21
N GLN A 41 15.90 -16.86 2.44
CA GLN A 41 14.78 -16.39 3.27
C GLN A 41 14.90 -14.89 3.57
N ALA A 42 16.07 -14.41 3.95
CA ALA A 42 16.32 -13.00 4.23
C ALA A 42 16.07 -12.10 3.00
N VAL A 43 16.39 -12.57 1.79
CA VAL A 43 16.06 -11.83 0.55
C VAL A 43 14.55 -11.67 0.38
N ILE A 44 13.78 -12.73 0.59
CA ILE A 44 12.31 -12.72 0.51
C ILE A 44 11.72 -11.80 1.59
N GLU A 45 12.19 -11.93 2.84
CA GLU A 45 11.74 -11.11 3.96
C GLU A 45 12.06 -9.62 3.75
N ASN A 46 13.24 -9.31 3.21
CA ASN A 46 13.63 -7.94 2.87
C ASN A 46 12.71 -7.34 1.80
N GLN A 47 12.34 -8.12 0.78
CA GLN A 47 11.41 -7.67 -0.25
C GLN A 47 10.02 -7.39 0.35
N LYS A 48 9.51 -8.33 1.15
CA LYS A 48 8.22 -8.17 1.85
C LYS A 48 8.21 -6.95 2.78
N ARG A 49 9.32 -6.71 3.50
CA ARG A 49 9.48 -5.54 4.37
C ARG A 49 9.41 -4.24 3.57
N LYS A 50 10.13 -4.14 2.46
CA LYS A 50 10.10 -2.95 1.58
C LYS A 50 8.70 -2.65 1.06
N GLU A 51 7.97 -3.67 0.63
CA GLU A 51 6.59 -3.51 0.15
C GLU A 51 5.62 -3.06 1.25
N ALA A 52 5.77 -3.62 2.46
CA ALA A 52 4.94 -3.25 3.60
C ALA A 52 5.20 -1.80 4.04
N GLU A 53 6.47 -1.37 4.07
CA GLU A 53 6.86 0.01 4.36
C GLU A 53 6.30 0.99 3.33
N GLU A 54 6.37 0.66 2.04
CA GLU A 54 5.80 1.50 1.00
C GLU A 54 4.27 1.60 1.09
N LYS A 55 3.59 0.48 1.35
CA LYS A 55 2.13 0.46 1.55
C LYS A 55 1.72 1.32 2.74
N MET A 56 2.45 1.23 3.86
CA MET A 56 2.19 2.05 5.04
C MET A 56 2.42 3.54 4.75
N ARG A 57 3.51 3.88 4.03
CA ARG A 57 3.81 5.26 3.64
C ARG A 57 2.71 5.87 2.77
N ARG A 58 2.23 5.12 1.77
CA ARG A 58 1.12 5.56 0.89
C ARG A 58 -0.17 5.76 1.67
N ALA A 59 -0.51 4.84 2.58
CA ALA A 59 -1.70 4.97 3.42
C ALA A 59 -1.66 6.19 4.35
N LYS A 60 -0.48 6.50 4.93
CA LYS A 60 -0.30 7.68 5.79
C LYS A 60 -0.49 8.98 5.01
N LEU A 61 0.12 9.10 3.82
CA LEU A 61 -0.02 10.27 2.96
C LEU A 61 -1.47 10.46 2.47
N ALA A 62 -2.19 9.38 2.15
CA ALA A 62 -3.59 9.46 1.75
C ALA A 62 -4.50 9.93 2.89
N LYS A 63 -4.27 9.45 4.12
CA LYS A 63 -5.02 9.89 5.31
C LYS A 63 -4.78 11.36 5.61
N GLU A 64 -3.53 11.80 5.62
CA GLU A 64 -3.17 13.20 5.87
C GLU A 64 -3.78 14.14 4.82
N LYS A 65 -3.75 13.74 3.54
CA LYS A 65 -4.38 14.51 2.46
C LYS A 65 -5.90 14.60 2.61
N ALA A 66 -6.55 13.49 2.95
CA ALA A 66 -8.00 13.46 3.15
C ALA A 66 -8.45 14.30 4.37
N GLU A 67 -7.66 14.30 5.44
CA GLU A 67 -7.91 15.10 6.63
C GLU A 67 -7.78 16.60 6.34
N LYS A 68 -6.70 16.99 5.65
CA LYS A 68 -6.50 18.38 5.22
C LYS A 68 -7.61 18.88 4.28
N GLU A 69 -8.04 18.06 3.32
CA GLU A 69 -9.15 18.43 2.43
C GLU A 69 -10.48 18.54 3.18
N LYS A 70 -10.74 17.68 4.17
CA LYS A 70 -11.93 17.75 5.02
C LYS A 70 -11.94 19.03 5.86
N GLU A 71 -10.81 19.41 6.46
CA GLU A 71 -10.68 20.66 7.22
C GLU A 71 -10.86 21.89 6.32
N GLU A 72 -10.23 21.92 5.14
CA GLU A 72 -10.42 23.02 4.19
C GLU A 72 -11.87 23.12 3.72
N ARG A 73 -12.53 21.98 3.48
CA ARG A 73 -13.96 21.96 3.15
C ARG A 73 -14.82 22.44 4.30
N GLN A 74 -14.53 22.05 5.54
CA GLN A 74 -15.25 22.52 6.71
C GLN A 74 -15.04 24.02 6.93
N LYS A 75 -13.80 24.53 6.79
CA LYS A 75 -13.51 25.97 6.88
C LYS A 75 -14.16 26.78 5.77
N LYS A 76 -14.18 26.27 4.53
CA LYS A 76 -14.89 26.92 3.41
C LYS A 76 -16.41 26.86 3.60
N MET A 77 -16.93 25.76 4.14
CA MET A 77 -18.33 25.68 4.52
C MET A 77 -18.63 26.67 5.65
N SER A 78 -17.89 26.69 6.76
CA SER A 78 -18.15 27.63 7.86
C SER A 78 -17.90 29.10 7.49
N ALA A 79 -16.93 29.40 6.63
CA ALA A 79 -16.63 30.75 6.18
C ALA A 79 -17.59 31.25 5.08
N GLY A 80 -18.17 30.36 4.28
CA GLY A 80 -19.22 30.67 3.30
C GLY A 80 -20.64 30.41 3.81
N HIS A 81 -20.79 29.95 5.04
CA HIS A 81 -22.05 29.50 5.64
C HIS A 81 -22.02 29.75 7.15
N THR A 82 -21.93 31.01 7.55
CA THR A 82 -22.70 31.46 8.71
C THR A 82 -24.19 31.29 8.40
N LEU A 83 -24.68 30.05 8.45
CA LEU A 83 -26.09 29.75 8.73
C LEU A 83 -26.14 29.08 10.10
N ASN A 84 -25.92 29.87 11.14
CA ASN A 84 -26.26 29.46 12.49
C ASN A 84 -27.76 29.73 12.67
N ILE A 85 -28.61 28.75 12.32
CA ILE A 85 -30.09 28.85 12.46
C ILE A 85 -30.52 28.91 13.95
N ASN A 86 -29.59 28.73 14.89
CA ASN A 86 -29.88 28.69 16.32
C ASN A 86 -29.42 29.93 17.10
N ASP A 87 -29.00 31.00 16.43
CA ASP A 87 -28.72 32.28 17.08
C ASP A 87 -29.61 33.35 16.43
N ASP A 88 -30.61 33.84 17.18
CA ASP A 88 -31.68 34.75 16.76
C ASP A 88 -31.19 36.16 16.30
N GLY A 89 -29.93 36.29 15.90
CA GLY A 89 -29.26 37.55 15.56
C GLY A 89 -28.73 37.68 14.11
N ASP A 90 -28.70 36.60 13.32
CA ASP A 90 -28.00 36.58 12.02
C ASP A 90 -28.92 36.52 10.79
N GLU A 91 -30.24 36.73 10.92
CA GLU A 91 -31.22 36.59 9.82
C GLU A 91 -30.91 37.46 8.59
N THR A 92 -30.18 38.56 8.75
CA THR A 92 -29.91 39.53 7.67
C THR A 92 -28.83 39.05 6.68
N GLY A 93 -27.92 38.17 7.07
CA GLY A 93 -26.85 37.65 6.20
C GLY A 93 -27.19 36.31 5.53
N ILE A 94 -28.19 35.60 6.06
CA ILE A 94 -28.60 34.28 5.61
C ILE A 94 -29.29 34.34 4.24
N MET A 95 -30.15 35.34 4.03
CA MET A 95 -30.88 35.53 2.78
C MET A 95 -29.93 35.85 1.61
N ASP A 96 -28.95 36.73 1.84
CA ASP A 96 -27.98 37.12 0.82
C ASP A 96 -27.11 35.94 0.40
N GLY A 97 -26.68 35.09 1.34
CA GLY A 97 -25.95 33.87 1.04
C GLY A 97 -26.76 32.85 0.23
N LEU A 98 -28.07 32.73 0.50
CA LEU A 98 -28.97 31.86 -0.29
C LEU A 98 -29.19 32.40 -1.71
N LEU A 99 -29.39 33.72 -1.85
CA LEU A 99 -29.57 34.37 -3.15
C LEU A 99 -28.30 34.32 -3.99
N GLU A 100 -27.12 34.51 -3.38
CA GLU A 100 -25.83 34.39 -4.05
C GLU A 100 -25.58 32.95 -4.53
N ALA A 101 -25.96 31.94 -3.74
CA ALA A 101 -25.85 30.53 -4.14
C ALA A 101 -26.80 30.16 -5.30
N LEU A 102 -27.99 30.78 -5.36
CA LEU A 102 -28.93 30.63 -6.47
C LEU A 102 -28.42 31.34 -7.73
N GLN A 103 -27.90 32.56 -7.59
CA GLN A 103 -27.39 33.37 -8.70
C GLN A 103 -26.10 32.78 -9.30
N SER A 104 -25.16 32.34 -8.46
CA SER A 104 -23.93 31.66 -8.90
C SER A 104 -24.17 30.24 -9.42
N GLY A 105 -25.40 29.73 -9.29
CA GLY A 105 -25.77 28.37 -9.68
C GLY A 105 -25.21 27.27 -8.77
N ALA A 106 -24.54 27.63 -7.67
CA ALA A 106 -23.98 26.69 -6.70
C ALA A 106 -25.08 25.86 -6.00
N ALA A 107 -26.24 26.45 -5.75
CA ALA A 107 -27.41 25.78 -5.16
C ALA A 107 -27.94 24.60 -6.02
N PHE A 108 -27.67 24.61 -7.33
CA PHE A 108 -28.15 23.60 -8.27
C PHE A 108 -27.08 22.57 -8.67
N LYS A 109 -25.88 22.61 -8.06
CA LYS A 109 -24.84 21.61 -8.32
C LYS A 109 -25.30 20.24 -7.83
N ARG A 110 -25.86 19.46 -8.76
CA ARG A 110 -26.16 18.03 -8.53
C ARG A 110 -24.88 17.32 -8.13
N LYS A 111 -24.84 16.74 -6.93
CA LYS A 111 -23.87 15.68 -6.57
C LYS A 111 -24.09 14.49 -7.51
N ARG A 112 -23.45 14.48 -8.68
CA ARG A 112 -23.22 13.23 -9.39
C ARG A 112 -22.13 12.50 -8.60
N ALA A 113 -22.52 11.42 -7.91
CA ALA A 113 -21.56 10.40 -7.52
C ALA A 113 -20.76 9.97 -8.77
N PRO A 114 -19.47 9.61 -8.65
CA PRO A 114 -18.75 9.04 -9.77
C PRO A 114 -19.54 7.80 -10.21
N ARG A 115 -20.01 7.80 -11.47
CA ARG A 115 -20.55 6.57 -12.07
C ARG A 115 -19.42 5.56 -12.04
N GLN A 116 -19.52 4.56 -11.19
CA GLN A 116 -18.76 3.33 -11.36
C GLN A 116 -19.12 2.81 -12.75
N ALA A 117 -18.14 2.83 -13.65
CA ALA A 117 -18.23 2.13 -14.92
C ALA A 117 -18.05 0.64 -14.62
N ASP A 118 -19.05 0.03 -14.00
CA ASP A 118 -19.13 -1.41 -13.92
C ASP A 118 -19.79 -1.92 -15.19
N SER A 119 -18.96 -2.63 -15.95
CA SER A 119 -19.26 -3.45 -17.10
C SER A 119 -20.67 -4.04 -17.06
N VAL A 120 -21.46 -3.69 -18.08
CA VAL A 120 -22.60 -4.50 -18.53
C VAL A 120 -22.09 -5.88 -18.95
N LEU A 121 -21.93 -6.78 -17.99
CA LEU A 121 -21.90 -8.20 -18.29
C LEU A 121 -23.33 -8.59 -18.66
N SER A 122 -23.52 -8.80 -19.96
CA SER A 122 -24.73 -9.38 -20.52
C SER A 122 -25.12 -10.63 -19.74
N LEU A 123 -26.40 -10.75 -19.36
CA LEU A 123 -26.97 -11.97 -18.76
C LEU A 123 -26.74 -13.22 -19.62
N SER A 124 -26.42 -13.07 -20.90
CA SER A 124 -26.04 -14.18 -21.79
C SER A 124 -24.68 -14.80 -21.46
N GLN A 125 -23.79 -14.10 -20.75
CA GLN A 125 -22.46 -14.62 -20.41
C GLN A 125 -22.47 -15.50 -19.14
N LEU A 126 -23.46 -15.35 -18.26
CA LEU A 126 -23.53 -16.10 -17.00
C LEU A 126 -24.07 -17.54 -17.17
N ILE A 127 -24.62 -17.88 -18.33
CA ILE A 127 -25.26 -19.19 -18.57
C ILE A 127 -24.28 -20.24 -19.15
N LEU A 128 -23.11 -19.83 -19.64
CA LEU A 128 -22.14 -20.76 -20.25
C LEU A 128 -21.12 -21.37 -19.27
N ASP A 129 -20.95 -20.80 -18.07
CA ASP A 129 -19.92 -21.27 -17.12
C ASP A 129 -20.43 -22.29 -16.08
N THR A 130 -21.70 -22.72 -16.14
CA THR A 130 -22.24 -23.76 -15.26
C THR A 130 -22.39 -25.14 -15.91
N CYS A 131 -21.95 -25.31 -17.16
CA CYS A 131 -21.90 -26.61 -17.83
C CYS A 131 -20.54 -26.84 -18.48
N SER A 132 -19.54 -27.16 -17.66
CA SER A 132 -18.45 -28.06 -18.04
C SER A 132 -17.87 -28.75 -16.81
#